data_AF-A0A3C7Z853-F1
#
_entry.id   AF-A0A3C7Z853-F1
#
_cell.length_a   1.000
_cell.length_b   1.000
_cell.length_c   1.000
_cell.angle_alpha   90.00
_cell.angle_beta   90.00
_cell.angle_gamma   90.00
#
_symmetry.space_group_name_H-M   'P 1'
#
loop_
_entity.id
_entity.type
_entity.pdbx_description
1 polymer ?
#
loop_
_entity_poly.entity_id
_entity_poly.type
_entity_poly.pdbx_seq_one_letter_code
_entity_poly.pdbx_strand_id
1 'polypeptide(L)'
;MEDVMDIWQKKLPSQLLAAINAGSGSGNLALFLRDILTEKEITEIAARLEAARLLDSGASYDAVRAATALSTRTIARISLWKKQGAGGYAAVLAQLPISNTHHSHISPAPAE
;
A
#
# COMPACT_ATOMS: atom_id res chain seq x y z
N MET A 1 -10.99 18.66 2.66
CA MET A 1 -10.43 17.30 2.89
C MET A 1 -11.46 16.54 3.73
N GLU A 2 -12.69 16.49 3.24
CA GLU A 2 -13.89 16.13 4.01
C GLU A 2 -14.64 14.95 3.34
N ASP A 3 -13.98 14.26 2.39
CA ASP A 3 -14.66 13.43 1.36
C ASP A 3 -14.04 12.01 1.20
N VAL A 4 -12.83 11.76 1.74
CA VAL A 4 -12.15 10.46 1.51
C VAL A 4 -12.81 9.29 2.25
N MET A 5 -13.51 9.56 3.35
CA MET A 5 -14.14 8.53 4.19
C MET A 5 -15.63 8.34 3.91
N ASP A 6 -16.29 9.30 3.25
CA ASP A 6 -17.74 9.30 3.04
C ASP A 6 -18.24 8.12 2.21
N ILE A 7 -17.38 7.60 1.32
CA ILE A 7 -17.68 6.40 0.55
C ILE A 7 -18.06 5.21 1.46
N TRP A 8 -17.46 5.11 2.65
CA TRP A 8 -17.69 4.01 3.59
C TRP A 8 -19.00 4.15 4.38
N GLN A 9 -19.69 5.29 4.30
CA GLN A 9 -21.03 5.44 4.89
C GLN A 9 -22.13 4.81 4.02
N LYS A 10 -21.82 4.51 2.76
CA LYS A 10 -22.76 3.88 1.82
C LYS A 10 -22.87 2.38 2.12
N LYS A 11 -24.10 1.84 2.02
CA LYS A 11 -24.42 0.43 2.31
C LYS A 11 -23.50 -0.58 1.61
N LEU A 12 -23.22 -0.36 0.32
CA LEU A 12 -22.46 -1.31 -0.48
C LEU A 12 -20.96 -1.34 -0.10
N PRO A 13 -20.23 -0.20 -0.07
CA PRO A 13 -18.86 -0.16 0.44
C PRO A 13 -18.70 -0.62 1.90
N SER A 14 -19.63 -0.27 2.78
CA SER A 14 -19.57 -0.72 4.18
C SER A 14 -19.75 -2.23 4.31
N GLN A 15 -20.60 -2.85 3.48
CA GLN A 15 -20.73 -4.31 3.41
C GLN A 15 -19.42 -4.98 2.96
N LEU A 16 -18.75 -4.44 1.94
CA LEU A 16 -17.46 -4.96 1.49
C LEU A 16 -16.40 -4.86 2.60
N LEU A 17 -16.32 -3.73 3.30
CA LEU A 17 -15.41 -3.54 4.41
C LEU A 17 -15.67 -4.55 5.55
N ALA A 18 -16.93 -4.78 5.89
CA ALA A 18 -17.31 -5.78 6.89
C ALA A 18 -16.90 -7.21 6.48
N ALA A 19 -17.09 -7.58 5.21
CA ALA A 19 -16.69 -8.88 4.68
C ALA A 19 -15.17 -9.10 4.73
N ILE A 20 -14.39 -8.09 4.32
CA ILE A 20 -12.92 -8.13 4.39
C ILE A 20 -12.46 -8.33 5.84
N ASN A 21 -13.00 -7.56 6.78
CA ASN A 21 -12.65 -7.66 8.20
C ASN A 21 -12.97 -9.04 8.80
N ALA A 22 -14.11 -9.63 8.45
CA ALA A 22 -14.49 -10.97 8.92
C ALA A 22 -13.55 -12.07 8.37
N GLY A 23 -13.05 -11.91 7.13
CA GLY A 23 -12.16 -12.87 6.49
C GLY A 23 -10.72 -12.87 7.01
N SER A 24 -10.22 -11.73 7.50
CA SER A 24 -8.80 -11.54 7.86
C SER A 24 -8.24 -12.50 8.93
N GLY A 25 -9.09 -13.13 9.74
CA GLY A 25 -8.66 -14.06 10.80
C GLY A 25 -8.74 -15.56 10.46
N SER A 26 -9.30 -15.94 9.31
CA SER A 26 -9.75 -17.33 9.07
C SER A 26 -9.05 -18.07 7.92
N GLY A 27 -8.01 -17.48 7.29
CA GLY A 27 -7.37 -18.04 6.09
C GLY A 27 -8.23 -17.94 4.81
N ASN A 28 -9.53 -17.69 4.97
CA ASN A 28 -10.51 -17.59 3.89
C ASN A 28 -10.44 -16.28 3.09
N LEU A 29 -9.71 -15.27 3.56
CA LEU A 29 -9.62 -13.97 2.89
C LEU A 29 -9.05 -14.09 1.47
N ALA A 30 -8.03 -14.92 1.26
CA ALA A 30 -7.43 -15.10 -0.07
C ALA A 30 -8.43 -15.70 -1.08
N LEU A 31 -9.25 -16.66 -0.64
CA LEU A 31 -10.32 -17.26 -1.45
C LEU A 31 -11.38 -16.22 -1.80
N PHE A 32 -11.86 -15.48 -0.80
CA PHE A 32 -12.83 -14.41 -0.99
C PHE A 32 -12.35 -13.32 -1.97
N LEU A 33 -11.09 -12.88 -1.84
CA LEU A 33 -10.51 -11.91 -2.76
C LEU A 33 -10.39 -12.47 -4.18
N ARG A 34 -10.12 -13.77 -4.34
CA ARG A 34 -10.11 -14.43 -5.66
C ARG A 34 -11.50 -14.48 -6.30
N ASP A 35 -12.54 -14.66 -5.50
CA ASP A 35 -13.93 -14.72 -5.98
C ASP A 35 -14.45 -13.37 -6.47
N ILE A 36 -14.09 -12.28 -5.79
CA ILE A 36 -14.63 -10.93 -6.10
C ILE A 36 -13.72 -10.10 -7.02
N LEU A 37 -12.45 -10.46 -7.17
CA LEU A 37 -11.48 -9.76 -8.01
C LEU A 37 -10.97 -10.68 -9.12
N THR A 38 -10.71 -10.12 -10.29
CA THR A 38 -9.95 -10.78 -11.34
C THR A 38 -8.45 -10.83 -11.01
N GLU A 39 -7.69 -11.70 -11.67
CA GLU A 39 -6.23 -11.78 -11.48
C GLU A 39 -5.54 -10.46 -11.81
N LYS A 40 -6.05 -9.76 -12.83
CA LYS A 40 -5.55 -8.44 -13.23
C LYS A 40 -5.79 -7.40 -12.13
N GLU A 41 -6.98 -7.38 -11.52
CA GLU A 41 -7.28 -6.45 -10.43
C GLU A 41 -6.45 -6.75 -9.18
N ILE A 42 -6.26 -8.02 -8.83
CA ILE A 42 -5.38 -8.42 -7.73
C ILE A 42 -3.95 -7.91 -7.98
N THR A 43 -3.43 -8.16 -9.19
CA THR A 43 -2.09 -7.71 -9.58
C THR A 43 -1.98 -6.19 -9.54
N GLU A 44 -3.00 -5.47 -10.02
CA GLU A 44 -3.00 -4.00 -10.01
C GLU A 44 -3.03 -3.43 -8.58
N ILE A 45 -3.84 -3.99 -7.69
CA ILE A 45 -3.93 -3.54 -6.29
C ILE A 45 -2.62 -3.88 -5.56
N ALA A 46 -2.04 -5.05 -5.80
CA ALA A 46 -0.74 -5.45 -5.26
C ALA A 46 0.39 -4.51 -5.73
N ALA A 47 0.42 -4.16 -7.02
CA ALA A 47 1.38 -3.22 -7.57
C ALA A 47 1.27 -1.82 -6.93
N ARG A 48 0.06 -1.37 -6.56
CA ARG A 48 -0.14 -0.10 -5.85
C ARG A 48 0.43 -0.15 -4.42
N LEU A 49 0.24 -1.27 -3.71
CA LEU A 49 0.85 -1.48 -2.39
C LEU A 49 2.38 -1.49 -2.47
N GLU A 50 2.95 -2.20 -3.45
CA GLU A 50 4.40 -2.24 -3.64
C GLU A 50 4.97 -0.87 -4.02
N ALA A 51 4.27 -0.11 -4.88
CA ALA A 51 4.66 1.27 -5.16
C ALA A 51 4.65 2.14 -3.90
N ALA A 52 3.65 1.99 -3.02
CA ALA A 52 3.61 2.72 -1.75
C ALA A 52 4.80 2.34 -0.84
N ARG A 53 5.15 1.05 -0.77
CA ARG A 53 6.31 0.55 -0.01
C ARG A 53 7.63 1.10 -0.55
N LEU A 54 7.84 1.05 -1.86
CA LEU A 54 9.05 1.57 -2.51
C LEU A 54 9.19 3.09 -2.36
N LEU A 55 8.07 3.83 -2.48
CA LEU A 55 8.05 5.26 -2.23
C LEU A 55 8.33 5.58 -0.74
N ASP A 56 7.91 4.72 0.19
CA ASP A 56 8.24 4.86 1.61
C ASP A 56 9.72 4.65 1.89
N SER A 57 10.37 3.73 1.17
CA SER A 57 11.82 3.51 1.24
C SER A 57 12.66 4.51 0.43
N GLY A 58 12.06 5.57 -0.11
CA GLY A 58 12.78 6.62 -0.85
C GLY A 58 13.15 6.29 -2.30
N ALA A 59 12.55 5.26 -2.92
CA ALA A 59 12.82 4.92 -4.30
C ALA A 59 12.37 6.01 -5.29
N SER A 60 13.09 6.14 -6.41
CA SER A 60 12.73 7.07 -7.49
C SER A 60 11.49 6.59 -8.27
N TYR A 61 10.80 7.51 -8.95
CA TYR A 61 9.61 7.16 -9.75
C TYR A 61 9.94 6.17 -10.87
N ASP A 62 11.14 6.25 -11.46
CA ASP A 62 11.58 5.31 -12.49
C ASP A 62 11.79 3.90 -11.92
N ALA A 63 12.38 3.79 -10.73
CA ALA A 63 12.54 2.51 -10.04
C ALA A 63 11.18 1.90 -9.68
N VAL A 64 10.25 2.71 -9.17
CA VAL A 64 8.88 2.27 -8.87
C VAL A 64 8.17 1.79 -10.14
N ARG A 65 8.28 2.54 -11.25
CA ARG A 65 7.68 2.14 -12.53
C ARG A 65 8.27 0.83 -13.05
N ALA A 66 9.58 0.65 -12.97
CA ALA A 66 10.25 -0.57 -13.39
C ALA A 66 9.79 -1.79 -12.58
N ALA A 67 9.62 -1.64 -11.27
CA ALA A 67 9.21 -2.73 -10.38
C ALA A 67 7.71 -3.07 -10.45
N THR A 68 6.85 -2.07 -10.73
CA THR A 68 5.38 -2.23 -10.59
C THR A 68 4.61 -2.15 -11.90
N ALA A 69 5.28 -1.79 -13.01
CA ALA A 69 4.67 -1.48 -14.31
C ALA A 69 3.56 -0.40 -14.26
N LEU A 70 3.46 0.36 -13.16
CA LEU A 70 2.47 1.42 -13.01
C LEU A 70 2.87 2.68 -13.78
N SER A 71 1.88 3.38 -14.34
CA SER A 71 2.11 4.67 -14.99
C SER A 71 2.65 5.71 -14.01
N THR A 72 3.43 6.68 -14.51
CA THR A 72 3.91 7.83 -13.72
C THR A 72 2.75 8.58 -13.05
N ARG A 73 1.60 8.71 -13.73
CA ARG A 73 0.40 9.34 -13.17
C ARG A 73 -0.15 8.57 -11.97
N THR A 74 -0.17 7.24 -12.05
CA THR A 74 -0.60 6.38 -10.94
C THR A 74 0.36 6.50 -9.75
N ILE A 75 1.67 6.45 -10.01
CA ILE A 75 2.71 6.60 -8.97
C ILE A 75 2.60 7.96 -8.28
N ALA A 76 2.41 9.04 -9.04
CA ALA A 76 2.20 10.38 -8.48
C ALA A 76 0.98 10.44 -7.56
N ARG A 77 -0.13 9.78 -7.94
CA ARG A 77 -1.33 9.70 -7.10
C ARG A 77 -1.11 8.90 -5.82
N ILE A 78 -0.36 7.80 -5.89
CA ILE A 78 0.00 7.00 -4.71
C ILE A 78 0.87 7.82 -3.76
N SER A 79 1.89 8.50 -4.28
CA SER A 79 2.75 9.42 -3.51
C SER A 79 1.93 10.51 -2.80
N LEU A 80 0.94 11.08 -3.50
CA LEU A 80 0.02 12.04 -2.92
C LEU A 80 -0.83 11.42 -1.80
N TRP A 81 -1.50 10.30 -2.03
CA TRP A 81 -2.37 9.65 -1.04
C TRP A 81 -1.60 9.07 0.15
N LYS A 82 -0.33 8.70 -0.02
CA LYS A 82 0.55 8.33 1.08
C LYS A 82 0.81 9.52 2.01
N LYS A 83 0.98 10.73 1.47
CA LYS A 83 1.28 11.94 2.24
C LYS A 83 0.03 12.61 2.83
N GLN A 84 -1.07 12.64 2.09
CA GLN A 84 -2.26 13.43 2.41
C GLN A 84 -3.59 12.70 2.11
N GLY A 85 -3.58 11.37 2.08
CA GLY A 85 -4.78 10.55 1.91
C GLY A 85 -5.36 10.10 3.26
N ALA A 86 -6.07 8.96 3.24
CA ALA A 86 -6.74 8.37 4.40
C ALA A 86 -5.81 7.81 5.49
N GLY A 87 -4.49 7.88 5.34
CA GLY A 87 -3.52 7.30 6.27
C GLY A 87 -3.36 5.77 6.21
N GLY A 88 -4.18 5.06 5.42
CA GLY A 88 -4.16 3.59 5.34
C GLY A 88 -2.82 2.99 4.91
N TYR A 89 -2.09 3.62 3.97
CA TYR A 89 -0.76 3.15 3.59
C TYR A 89 0.21 3.17 4.77
N ALA A 90 0.28 4.27 5.52
CA ALA A 90 1.17 4.38 6.67
C ALA A 90 0.82 3.34 7.75
N ALA A 91 -0.47 3.15 8.04
CA ALA A 91 -0.95 2.19 9.03
C ALA A 91 -0.61 0.74 8.68
N VAL A 92 -0.75 0.35 7.41
CA VAL A 92 -0.44 -1.01 6.94
C VAL A 92 1.06 -1.24 6.83
N LEU A 93 1.81 -0.31 6.25
CA LEU A 93 3.26 -0.45 6.07
C LEU A 93 4.01 -0.55 7.41
N ALA A 94 3.50 0.10 8.47
CA ALA A 94 4.06 -0.02 9.82
C ALA A 94 3.89 -1.41 10.47
N GLN A 95 2.93 -2.20 10.00
CA GLN A 95 2.63 -3.54 10.53
C GLN A 95 3.23 -4.66 9.70
N LEU A 96 3.49 -4.41 8.42
CA LEU A 96 4.15 -5.40 7.57
C LEU A 96 5.58 -5.62 8.07
N PRO A 97 6.07 -6.88 8.10
CA PRO A 97 7.46 -7.15 8.40
C PRO A 97 8.30 -6.47 7.33
N ILE A 98 8.82 -5.29 7.67
CA ILE A 98 9.80 -4.62 6.83
C ILE A 98 11.01 -5.53 6.90
N SER A 99 11.39 -6.17 5.79
CA SER A 99 12.75 -6.64 5.62
C SER A 99 13.63 -5.40 5.64
N ASN A 100 13.95 -4.93 6.86
CA ASN A 100 14.86 -3.84 7.12
C ASN A 100 16.22 -4.31 6.63
N THR A 101 16.59 -3.92 5.41
CA THR A 101 17.99 -3.65 5.13
C THR A 101 18.37 -2.52 6.09
N HIS A 102 18.99 -2.92 7.18
CA HIS A 102 19.56 -2.07 8.21
C HIS A 102 20.36 -0.95 7.52
N HIS A 103 19.83 0.28 7.48
CA HIS A 103 20.70 1.44 7.33
C HIS A 103 21.49 1.53 8.64
N SER A 104 22.59 0.78 8.71
CA SER A 104 23.65 1.07 9.66
C SER A 104 24.05 2.52 9.45
N HIS A 105 23.64 3.37 10.38
CA HIS A 105 24.25 4.66 10.60
C HIS A 105 25.69 4.39 11.00
N ILE A 106 26.56 4.24 10.01
CA ILE A 106 28.01 4.26 10.23
C ILE A 106 28.31 5.72 10.51
N SER A 107 28.41 6.06 11.80
CA SER A 107 28.98 7.34 12.20
C SER A 107 30.40 7.43 11.60
N PRO A 108 30.81 8.57 11.01
CA PRO A 108 32.16 8.71 10.51
C PRO A 108 33.14 8.52 11.67
N ALA A 109 34.15 7.68 11.45
CA ALA A 109 35.24 7.49 12.40
C ALA A 109 35.86 8.86 12.74
N PRO A 110 36.30 9.11 13.99
CA PRO A 110 37.01 10.32 14.34
C PRO A 110 38.25 10.43 13.47
N ALA A 111 38.46 11.59 12.83
CA ALA A 111 39.71 11.89 12.18
C ALA A 111 40.81 12.04 13.24
N GLU A 112 41.81 11.17 13.21
CA GLU A 112 43.15 11.45 13.75
C GLU A 112 43.96 12.24 12.71
#